data_AF-A0A141RFF6-F1
#
_entry.id   AF-A0A141RFF6-F1
#
_cell.length_a   1.000
_cell.length_b   1.000
_cell.length_c   1.000
_cell.angle_alpha   90.00
_cell.angle_beta   90.00
_cell.angle_gamma   90.00
#
_symmetry.space_group_name_H-M   'P 1'
#
loop_
_entity.id
_entity.type
_entity.pdbx_description
1 polymer ?
#
loop_
_entity_poly.entity_id
_entity_poly.type
_entity_poly.pdbx_seq_one_letter_code
_entity_poly.pdbx_strand_id
1 'polypeptide(L)'
;MQHNKILIRQLGLQPYEPVSQAMHEFTDARDEDTLDEIWLVEHHPVFTQGQAGKAEHVLVPGDIPVIQSDRGGQVTYHGPGQQVMYVLLDLKRRKLGVRELVTLLEQTVVNTLAEYSIES
;
A
#
# COMPACT_ATOMS: atom_id res chain seq x y z
N MET A 1 -5.98 23.81 11.32
CA MET A 1 -7.22 22.97 11.36
C MET A 1 -7.51 22.27 10.02
N GLN A 2 -6.74 22.51 8.96
CA GLN A 2 -6.97 21.94 7.62
C GLN A 2 -6.34 20.54 7.43
N HIS A 3 -5.36 20.18 8.27
CA HIS A 3 -4.57 18.94 8.16
C HIS A 3 -5.22 17.67 8.75
N ASN A 4 -6.47 17.72 9.20
CA ASN A 4 -7.17 16.53 9.73
C ASN A 4 -7.97 15.76 8.67
N LYS A 5 -8.06 16.27 7.44
CA LYS A 5 -8.77 15.58 6.35
C LYS A 5 -7.84 14.62 5.63
N ILE A 6 -8.35 13.44 5.32
CA ILE A 6 -7.73 12.43 4.46
C ILE A 6 -8.65 12.24 3.26
N LEU A 7 -8.10 12.25 2.04
CA LEU A 7 -8.86 11.89 0.85
C LEU A 7 -8.76 10.38 0.62
N ILE A 8 -9.91 9.73 0.40
CA ILE A 8 -9.95 8.31 0.04
C ILE A 8 -10.19 8.22 -1.47
N ARG A 9 -9.31 7.52 -2.18
CA ARG A 9 -9.44 7.24 -3.61
C ARG A 9 -9.79 5.78 -3.85
N GLN A 10 -10.85 5.53 -4.60
CA GLN A 10 -11.25 4.21 -5.07
C GLN A 10 -10.78 4.05 -6.52
N LEU A 11 -9.70 3.30 -6.74
CA LEU A 11 -9.05 3.15 -8.04
C LEU A 11 -9.57 1.93 -8.83
N GLY A 12 -10.22 0.97 -8.16
CA GLY A 12 -10.68 -0.28 -8.76
C GLY A 12 -9.53 -1.20 -9.15
N LEU A 13 -9.74 -2.03 -10.17
CA LEU A 13 -8.73 -2.95 -10.71
C LEU A 13 -7.75 -2.20 -11.63
N GLN A 14 -6.46 -2.22 -11.30
CA GLN A 14 -5.41 -1.48 -12.03
C GLN A 14 -4.12 -2.29 -12.22
N PRO A 15 -3.33 -2.02 -13.28
CA PRO A 15 -1.95 -2.51 -13.35
C PRO A 15 -1.10 -1.93 -12.22
N TYR A 16 -0.10 -2.68 -11.75
CA TYR A 16 0.73 -2.28 -10.60
C TYR A 16 1.62 -1.06 -10.89
N GLU A 17 2.39 -1.09 -11.98
CA GLU A 17 3.40 -0.06 -12.28
C GLU A 17 2.84 1.36 -12.38
N PRO A 18 1.73 1.64 -13.10
CA PRO A 18 1.17 2.99 -13.17
C PRO A 18 0.73 3.51 -11.81
N VAL A 19 0.18 2.64 -10.95
CA VAL A 19 -0.22 3.03 -9.59
C VAL A 19 0.99 3.30 -8.72
N SER A 20 2.04 2.47 -8.81
CA SER A 20 3.31 2.71 -8.11
C SER A 20 3.94 4.04 -8.54
N GLN A 21 4.00 4.29 -9.85
CA GLN A 21 4.52 5.54 -10.40
C GLN A 21 3.72 6.76 -9.91
N ALA A 22 2.39 6.67 -9.94
CA ALA A 22 1.52 7.73 -9.44
C ALA A 22 1.72 7.99 -7.93
N MET A 23 1.98 6.96 -7.12
CA MET A 23 2.31 7.14 -5.70
C MET A 23 3.62 7.90 -5.50
N HIS A 24 4.64 7.62 -6.31
CA HIS A 24 5.91 8.35 -6.29
C HIS A 24 5.69 9.81 -6.70
N GLU A 25 5.03 10.05 -7.82
CA GLU A 25 4.75 11.40 -8.31
C GLU A 25 3.93 12.23 -7.31
N PHE A 26 2.91 11.63 -6.70
CA PHE A 26 2.14 12.27 -5.64
C PHE A 26 3.03 12.64 -4.45
N THR A 27 3.91 11.72 -4.03
CA THR A 27 4.77 11.92 -2.86
C THR A 27 5.86 12.96 -3.13
N ASP A 28 6.39 13.01 -4.36
CA ASP A 28 7.45 13.94 -4.77
C ASP A 28 6.92 15.35 -5.01
N ALA A 29 5.70 15.48 -5.52
CA ALA A 29 5.08 16.78 -5.81
C ALA A 29 4.35 17.41 -4.62
N ARG A 30 4.14 16.67 -3.51
CA ARG A 30 3.39 17.18 -2.36
C ARG A 30 4.09 18.33 -1.66
N ASP A 31 3.29 19.24 -1.14
CA ASP A 31 3.69 20.36 -0.30
C ASP A 31 2.96 20.36 1.06
N GLU A 32 3.12 21.43 1.84
CA GLU A 32 2.52 21.56 3.18
C GLU A 32 0.99 21.60 3.19
N ASP A 33 0.38 21.99 2.06
CA ASP A 33 -1.06 22.13 1.86
C ASP A 33 -1.70 20.91 1.19
N THR A 34 -0.89 20.04 0.58
CA THR A 34 -1.33 18.79 -0.03
C THR A 34 -1.94 17.87 1.03
N LEU A 35 -3.21 17.51 0.86
CA LEU A 35 -3.92 16.60 1.75
C LEU A 35 -3.33 15.20 1.68
N ASP A 36 -3.31 14.50 2.81
CA ASP A 36 -2.94 13.09 2.82
C ASP A 36 -4.00 12.23 2.13
N GLU A 37 -3.57 11.13 1.53
CA GLU A 37 -4.45 10.27 0.76
C GLU A 37 -4.34 8.79 1.16
N ILE A 38 -5.44 8.07 1.01
CA ILE A 38 -5.49 6.61 1.08
C ILE A 38 -6.04 6.11 -0.24
N TRP A 39 -5.28 5.28 -0.94
CA TRP A 39 -5.69 4.70 -2.21
C TRP A 39 -6.08 3.25 -2.01
N LEU A 40 -7.29 2.93 -2.43
CA LEU A 40 -7.86 1.59 -2.42
C LEU A 40 -7.88 1.08 -3.86
N VAL A 41 -7.19 -0.05 -4.08
CA VAL A 41 -6.96 -0.62 -5.41
C VAL A 41 -6.93 -2.14 -5.33
N GLU A 42 -7.30 -2.79 -6.42
CA GLU A 42 -6.99 -4.19 -6.69
C GLU A 42 -6.01 -4.24 -7.85
N HIS A 43 -5.13 -5.23 -7.89
CA HIS A 43 -4.18 -5.38 -8.99
C HIS A 43 -4.51 -6.55 -9.91
N HIS A 44 -4.17 -6.41 -11.18
CA HIS A 44 -3.95 -7.59 -12.03
C HIS A 44 -2.87 -8.49 -11.41
N PRO A 45 -2.90 -9.81 -11.66
CA PRO A 45 -1.92 -10.74 -11.08
C PRO A 45 -0.48 -10.23 -11.23
N VAL A 46 0.22 -10.07 -10.11
CA VAL A 46 1.59 -9.56 -10.07
C VAL A 46 2.32 -10.07 -8.84
N PHE A 47 3.59 -10.43 -9.00
CA PHE A 47 4.52 -10.58 -7.90
C PHE A 47 5.30 -9.29 -7.71
N THR A 48 5.39 -8.79 -6.48
CA THR A 48 6.28 -7.67 -6.15
C THR A 48 7.41 -8.15 -5.25
N GLN A 49 8.64 -7.76 -5.55
CA GLN A 49 9.82 -8.08 -4.75
C GLN A 49 10.28 -6.82 -4.02
N GLY A 50 10.17 -6.81 -2.69
CA GLY A 50 10.69 -5.72 -1.86
C GLY A 50 12.20 -5.74 -1.72
N GLN A 51 12.77 -4.72 -1.08
CA GLN A 51 14.22 -4.52 -0.94
C GLN A 51 14.97 -5.65 -0.23
N ALA A 52 14.30 -6.41 0.65
CA ALA A 52 14.88 -7.57 1.33
C ALA A 52 14.61 -8.90 0.60
N GLY A 53 13.90 -8.85 -0.53
CA GLY A 53 13.64 -9.99 -1.38
C GLY A 53 14.87 -10.36 -2.20
N LYS A 54 15.17 -11.66 -2.25
CA LYS A 54 16.15 -12.21 -3.18
C LYS A 54 15.43 -12.81 -4.39
N ALA A 55 16.06 -12.75 -5.57
CA ALA A 55 15.50 -13.32 -6.79
C ALA A 55 15.18 -14.83 -6.66
N GLU A 56 15.95 -15.55 -5.84
CA GLU A 56 15.76 -16.97 -5.53
C GLU A 56 14.47 -17.29 -4.76
N HIS A 57 13.78 -16.30 -4.18
CA HIS A 57 12.50 -16.51 -3.48
C HIS A 57 11.29 -16.58 -4.43
N VAL A 58 11.48 -16.27 -5.72
CA VAL A 58 10.47 -16.45 -6.77
C VAL A 58 10.69 -17.82 -7.41
N LEU A 59 10.08 -18.85 -6.85
CA LEU A 59 10.40 -20.23 -7.25
C LEU A 59 9.83 -20.60 -8.64
N VAL A 60 8.60 -20.17 -8.97
CA VAL A 60 7.98 -20.40 -10.30
C VAL A 60 6.87 -19.34 -10.55
N PRO A 61 7.15 -18.20 -11.20
CA PRO A 61 6.13 -17.16 -11.40
C PRO A 61 5.14 -17.47 -12.53
N GLY A 62 5.45 -18.46 -13.39
CA GLY A 62 4.67 -18.71 -14.62
C GLY A 62 4.67 -17.48 -15.52
N ASP A 63 3.49 -17.09 -16.01
CA ASP A 63 3.28 -15.90 -16.85
C ASP A 63 3.00 -14.62 -16.05
N ILE A 64 3.02 -14.69 -14.71
CA ILE A 64 2.74 -13.55 -13.84
C ILE A 64 3.99 -12.65 -13.74
N PRO A 65 3.89 -11.34 -14.01
CA PRO A 65 5.03 -10.44 -13.94
C PRO A 65 5.59 -10.35 -12.52
N VAL A 66 6.92 -10.24 -12.44
CA VAL A 66 7.66 -10.02 -11.19
C VAL A 66 8.29 -8.63 -11.26
N ILE A 67 7.85 -7.73 -10.39
CA ILE A 67 8.20 -6.30 -10.43
C ILE A 67 8.99 -5.95 -9.17
N GLN A 68 10.11 -5.24 -9.34
CA GLN A 68 10.88 -4.73 -8.21
C GLN A 68 10.11 -3.57 -7.56
N SER A 69 10.03 -3.60 -6.24
CA SER A 69 9.40 -2.56 -5.42
C SER A 69 10.40 -2.03 -4.40
N ASP A 70 10.26 -0.75 -4.06
CA ASP A 70 11.06 -0.09 -3.03
C ASP A 70 10.54 -0.37 -1.60
N ARG A 71 9.44 -1.12 -1.45
CA ARG A 71 8.92 -1.51 -0.14
C ARG A 71 9.88 -2.44 0.62
N GLY A 72 9.76 -2.43 1.95
CA GLY A 72 10.38 -3.44 2.80
C GLY A 72 9.81 -4.84 2.59
N GLY A 73 10.50 -5.85 3.12
CA GLY A 73 10.07 -7.24 3.08
C GLY A 73 10.52 -7.99 1.83
N GLN A 74 10.05 -9.24 1.71
CA GLN A 74 10.43 -10.17 0.64
C GLN A 74 9.47 -10.06 -0.56
N VAL A 75 9.21 -11.19 -1.23
CA VAL A 75 8.28 -11.32 -2.35
C VAL A 75 6.84 -11.46 -1.81
N THR A 76 5.87 -10.83 -2.48
CA THR A 76 4.43 -11.08 -2.25
C THR A 76 3.65 -11.06 -3.55
N TYR A 77 2.45 -11.63 -3.53
CA TYR A 77 1.52 -11.67 -4.65
C TYR A 77 0.34 -10.70 -4.44
N HIS A 78 -0.08 -10.06 -5.53
CA HIS A 78 -1.34 -9.31 -5.62
C HIS A 78 -2.16 -9.77 -6.81
N GLY A 79 -3.48 -9.73 -6.69
CA GLY A 79 -4.41 -10.13 -7.74
C GLY A 79 -5.86 -9.74 -7.44
N PRO A 80 -6.78 -9.99 -8.39
CA PRO A 80 -8.20 -9.70 -8.20
C PRO A 80 -8.79 -10.41 -6.97
N GLY A 81 -9.64 -9.71 -6.22
CA GLY A 81 -10.21 -10.13 -4.94
C GLY A 81 -9.36 -9.77 -3.72
N GLN A 82 -8.15 -9.22 -3.91
CA GLN A 82 -7.32 -8.72 -2.83
C GLN A 82 -7.37 -7.19 -2.79
N GLN A 83 -8.06 -6.64 -1.78
CA GLN A 83 -8.04 -5.20 -1.52
C GLN A 83 -6.64 -4.78 -1.04
N VAL A 84 -5.96 -3.94 -1.82
CA VAL A 84 -4.72 -3.26 -1.44
C VAL A 84 -5.03 -1.85 -0.99
N MET A 85 -4.37 -1.41 0.08
CA MET A 85 -4.50 -0.05 0.63
C MET A 85 -3.12 0.60 0.69
N TYR A 86 -2.93 1.68 -0.06
CA TYR A 86 -1.73 2.52 0.00
C TYR A 86 -2.00 3.78 0.82
N VAL A 87 -1.22 3.98 1.89
CA VAL A 87 -1.36 5.13 2.79
C VAL A 87 -0.28 6.18 2.49
N LEU A 88 -0.68 7.26 1.83
CA LEU A 88 0.20 8.34 1.38
C LEU A 88 0.10 9.50 2.38
N LEU A 89 0.77 9.33 3.52
CA LEU A 89 0.71 10.26 4.65
C LEU A 89 2.01 11.05 4.82
N ASP A 90 1.91 12.32 5.19
CA ASP A 90 3.00 13.07 5.80
C ASP A 90 3.07 12.77 7.31
N LEU A 91 3.98 11.88 7.67
CA LEU A 91 4.17 11.43 9.06
C LEU A 91 4.68 12.54 9.99
N LYS A 92 5.52 13.46 9.48
CA LYS A 92 6.04 14.57 10.29
C LYS A 92 4.93 15.53 10.66
N ARG A 93 4.11 15.89 9.67
CA ARG A 93 2.93 16.75 9.86
C ARG A 93 1.91 16.13 10.81
N ARG A 94 1.72 14.81 10.72
CA ARG A 94 0.85 14.05 11.63
C ARG A 94 1.46 13.74 12.99
N LYS A 95 2.76 14.05 13.20
CA LYS A 95 3.53 13.68 14.40
C LYS A 95 3.45 12.17 14.68
N LEU A 96 3.47 11.35 13.64
CA LEU A 96 3.30 9.90 13.70
C LEU A 96 4.64 9.19 13.46
N GLY A 97 4.98 8.22 14.30
CA GLY A 97 6.14 7.35 14.06
C GLY A 97 5.83 6.23 13.05
N VAL A 98 6.84 5.70 12.35
CA VAL A 98 6.65 4.56 11.43
C VAL A 98 6.09 3.33 12.15
N ARG A 99 6.57 3.04 13.38
CA ARG A 99 6.06 1.92 14.18
C ARG A 99 4.59 2.12 14.57
N GLU A 100 4.23 3.33 14.99
CA GLU A 100 2.84 3.67 15.31
C GLU A 100 1.94 3.53 14.08
N LEU A 101 2.41 3.97 12.89
CA LEU A 101 1.68 3.76 11.65
C LEU A 101 1.43 2.27 11.38
N VAL A 102 2.46 1.42 11.51
CA VAL A 102 2.31 -0.02 11.29
C VAL A 102 1.29 -0.61 12.28
N THR A 103 1.37 -0.26 13.56
CA THR A 103 0.38 -0.70 14.57
C THR A 103 -1.04 -0.21 14.23
N LEU A 104 -1.20 1.02 13.73
CA LEU A 104 -2.50 1.52 13.29
C LEU A 104 -3.04 0.73 12.09
N LEU A 105 -2.19 0.37 11.12
CA LEU A 105 -2.57 -0.45 9.97
C LEU A 105 -2.97 -1.86 10.40
N GLU A 106 -2.21 -2.50 11.30
CA GLU A 106 -2.54 -3.80 11.88
C GLU A 106 -3.89 -3.75 12.59
N GLN A 107 -4.10 -2.77 13.47
CA GLN A 107 -5.36 -2.62 14.19
C GLN A 107 -6.53 -2.31 13.26
N THR A 108 -6.31 -1.59 12.16
CA THR A 108 -7.33 -1.36 11.13
C THR A 108 -7.81 -2.67 10.53
N VAL A 109 -6.88 -3.57 10.15
CA VAL A 109 -7.23 -4.89 9.62
C VAL A 109 -7.98 -5.72 10.66
N VAL A 110 -7.49 -5.78 11.91
CA VAL A 110 -8.15 -6.52 13.00
C VAL A 110 -9.56 -6.01 13.25
N ASN A 111 -9.74 -4.69 13.33
CA ASN A 111 -11.05 -4.08 13.56
C ASN A 111 -12.02 -4.37 12.40
N THR A 112 -11.54 -4.26 11.15
CA THR A 112 -12.36 -4.62 9.98
C THR A 112 -12.78 -6.09 10.02
N LEU A 113 -11.87 -7.02 10.35
CA LEU A 113 -12.21 -8.43 10.48
C LEU A 113 -13.22 -8.69 11.60
N ALA A 114 -13.13 -7.96 12.72
CA ALA A 114 -14.07 -8.05 13.83
C ALA A 114 -15.50 -7.64 13.42
N GLU A 115 -15.67 -6.68 12.49
CA GLU A 115 -16.99 -6.34 11.93
C GLU A 115 -17.64 -7.53 11.18
N TYR A 116 -16.82 -8.44 10.66
CA TYR A 116 -17.25 -9.70 10.05
C TYR A 116 -17.26 -10.88 11.03
N SER A 117 -17.09 -10.63 12.33
CA SER A 117 -17.01 -11.66 13.39
C SER A 117 -15.86 -12.66 13.19
N ILE A 118 -14.75 -12.21 12.60
CA ILE A 118 -13.52 -12.99 12.43
C ILE A 118 -12.52 -12.60 13.52
N GLU A 119 -12.02 -13.59 14.27
CA GLU A 119 -10.96 -13.41 15.28
C GLU A 119 -9.57 -13.46 14.62
N SER A 120 -8.68 -12.53 14.97
CA SER A 120 -7.29 -12.45 14.47
C SER A 120 -6.38 -11.78 15.48
#